data_AF-A0A5Y9BAI7-F1
#
_entry.id   AF-A0A5Y9BAI7-F1
#
_cell.length_a   1.000
_cell.length_b   1.000
_cell.length_c   1.000
_cell.angle_alpha   90.00
_cell.angle_beta   90.00
_cell.angle_gamma   90.00
#
_symmetry.space_group_name_H-M   'P 1'
#
loop_
_entity.id
_entity.type
_entity.pdbx_description
1 polymer ?
#
loop_
_entity_poly.entity_id
_entity_poly.type
_entity_poly.pdbx_seq_one_letter_code
_entity_poly.pdbx_strand_id
1 'polypeptide(L)'
;MLKKLLSVAALGALLSSSAFAEDILAKVSNGAISDNSAGVKVLSLDEMKEVKGGFNFVRDSRYDNIAGIRSYAYVVTDADKSQLQISSNSKVLAQYRYVNNQKDYYLQSYNNGTLGTIFPNYSTSWGQYAMKIMNEFRSKY
;
A
#
# COMPACT_ATOMS: atom_id res chain seq x y z
N MET A 1 -53.13 -21.30 -13.90
CA MET A 1 -52.78 -21.03 -12.48
C MET A 1 -51.42 -21.64 -12.11
N LEU A 2 -51.15 -22.89 -12.48
CA LEU A 2 -49.86 -23.59 -12.24
C LEU A 2 -48.63 -22.81 -12.73
N LYS A 3 -48.68 -22.18 -13.92
CA LYS A 3 -47.57 -21.36 -14.45
C LYS A 3 -47.22 -20.15 -13.57
N LYS A 4 -48.22 -19.55 -12.89
CA LYS A 4 -48.01 -18.42 -11.97
C LYS A 4 -47.45 -18.89 -10.62
N LEU A 5 -47.88 -20.06 -10.15
CA LEU A 5 -47.33 -20.70 -8.95
C LEU A 5 -45.86 -21.10 -9.15
N LEU A 6 -45.53 -21.64 -10.33
CA LEU A 6 -44.17 -22.05 -10.66
C LEU A 6 -43.20 -20.84 -10.75
N SER A 7 -43.67 -19.69 -11.25
CA SER A 7 -42.84 -18.48 -11.33
C SER A 7 -42.55 -17.88 -9.95
N VAL A 8 -43.53 -17.89 -9.04
CA VAL A 8 -43.35 -17.42 -7.66
C VAL A 8 -42.44 -18.36 -6.87
N ALA A 9 -42.59 -19.68 -7.05
CA ALA A 9 -41.71 -20.67 -6.43
C ALA A 9 -40.26 -20.56 -6.95
N ALA A 10 -40.07 -20.34 -8.25
CA ALA A 10 -38.75 -20.12 -8.84
C ALA A 10 -38.10 -18.83 -8.31
N LEU A 11 -38.85 -17.73 -8.21
CA LEU A 11 -38.37 -16.47 -7.61
C LEU A 11 -38.01 -16.65 -6.14
N GLY A 12 -38.83 -17.38 -5.36
CA GLY A 12 -38.51 -17.71 -3.97
C GLY A 12 -37.24 -18.55 -3.84
N ALA A 13 -37.05 -19.53 -4.73
CA ALA A 13 -35.85 -20.36 -4.77
C ALA A 13 -34.60 -19.56 -5.15
N LEU A 14 -34.69 -18.66 -6.14
CA LEU A 14 -33.60 -17.75 -6.53
C LEU A 14 -33.22 -16.78 -5.39
N LEU A 15 -34.20 -16.20 -4.69
CA LEU A 15 -33.94 -15.31 -3.55
C LEU A 15 -33.41 -16.04 -2.31
N SER A 16 -33.68 -17.35 -2.18
CA SER A 16 -33.13 -18.19 -1.11
C SER A 16 -31.69 -18.65 -1.34
N SER A 17 -31.12 -18.39 -2.52
CA SER A 17 -29.72 -18.68 -2.77
C SER A 17 -28.84 -17.58 -2.14
N SER A 18 -28.04 -17.99 -1.15
CA SER A 18 -27.26 -17.09 -0.27
C SER A 18 -26.38 -16.09 -1.03
N ALA A 19 -25.84 -16.48 -2.18
CA ALA A 19 -24.97 -15.66 -3.01
C ALA A 19 -25.67 -14.44 -3.65
N PHE A 20 -26.99 -14.51 -3.88
CA PHE A 20 -27.77 -13.39 -4.45
C PHE A 20 -28.48 -12.58 -3.38
N ALA A 21 -28.74 -13.18 -2.21
CA ALA A 21 -29.33 -12.48 -1.08
C ALA A 21 -28.41 -11.35 -0.57
N GLU A 22 -27.10 -11.58 -0.49
CA GLU A 22 -26.13 -10.58 -0.01
C GLU A 22 -26.04 -9.34 -0.93
N ASP A 23 -25.92 -9.52 -2.25
CA ASP A 23 -25.83 -8.39 -3.21
C ASP A 23 -27.15 -7.59 -3.30
N ILE A 24 -28.30 -8.28 -3.21
CA ILE A 24 -29.62 -7.61 -3.20
C ILE A 24 -29.85 -6.89 -1.88
N LEU A 25 -29.50 -7.47 -0.74
CA LEU A 25 -29.59 -6.81 0.57
C LEU A 25 -28.64 -5.61 0.65
N ALA A 26 -27.43 -5.69 0.08
CA ALA A 26 -26.52 -4.55 -0.03
C ALA A 26 -27.13 -3.41 -0.85
N LYS A 27 -27.76 -3.71 -1.99
CA LYS A 27 -28.45 -2.70 -2.83
C LYS A 27 -29.71 -2.12 -2.20
N VAL A 28 -30.52 -2.91 -1.50
CA VAL A 28 -31.76 -2.45 -0.87
C VAL A 28 -31.48 -1.64 0.40
N SER A 29 -30.40 -1.96 1.12
CA SER A 29 -29.99 -1.24 2.34
C SER A 29 -29.08 -0.03 2.09
N ASN A 30 -28.79 0.33 0.83
CA ASN A 30 -27.76 1.34 0.48
C ASN A 30 -26.42 1.06 1.17
N GLY A 31 -26.05 -0.21 1.33
CA GLY A 31 -24.83 -0.59 2.05
C GLY A 31 -24.98 -0.70 3.56
N ALA A 32 -26.03 -0.17 4.20
CA ALA A 32 -26.12 -0.12 5.67
C ALA A 32 -26.06 -1.49 6.39
N ILE A 33 -26.51 -2.57 5.73
CA ILE A 33 -26.40 -3.95 6.25
C ILE A 33 -25.10 -4.62 5.76
N SER A 34 -24.53 -4.14 4.65
CA SER A 34 -23.30 -4.64 4.00
C SER A 34 -22.01 -3.97 4.50
N ASP A 35 -22.09 -2.84 5.21
CA ASP A 35 -20.92 -2.08 5.66
C ASP A 35 -20.08 -2.85 6.68
N ASN A 36 -20.68 -3.87 7.32
CA ASN A 36 -20.00 -4.87 8.14
C ASN A 36 -19.87 -6.21 7.40
N SER A 37 -19.38 -6.17 6.16
CA SER A 37 -19.07 -7.37 5.39
C SER A 37 -18.16 -8.31 6.21
N ALA A 38 -18.46 -9.60 6.19
CA ALA A 38 -17.70 -10.60 6.94
C ALA A 38 -16.23 -10.55 6.52
N GLY A 39 -15.35 -10.14 7.44
CA GLY A 39 -13.91 -10.00 7.22
C GLY A 39 -13.40 -8.56 7.01
N VAL A 40 -14.28 -7.56 6.95
CA VAL A 40 -13.89 -6.13 6.91
C VAL A 40 -14.00 -5.54 8.32
N LYS A 41 -12.86 -5.15 8.89
CA LYS A 41 -12.82 -4.48 10.19
C LYS A 41 -13.10 -2.99 10.01
N VAL A 42 -14.21 -2.52 10.57
CA VAL A 42 -14.45 -1.08 10.78
C VAL A 42 -13.56 -0.63 11.93
N LEU A 43 -12.70 0.36 11.66
CA LEU A 43 -11.83 0.94 12.68
C LEU A 43 -12.65 1.85 13.61
N SER A 44 -12.46 1.72 14.91
CA SER A 44 -12.93 2.70 15.89
C SER A 44 -12.19 4.03 15.74
N LEU A 45 -12.74 5.11 16.32
CA LEU A 45 -12.12 6.43 16.27
C LEU A 45 -10.68 6.44 16.82
N ASP A 46 -10.39 5.60 17.81
CA ASP A 46 -9.05 5.50 18.38
C ASP A 46 -8.11 4.70 17.46
N GLU A 47 -8.60 3.63 16.85
CA GLU A 47 -7.84 2.88 15.84
C GLU A 47 -7.58 3.71 14.57
N MET A 48 -8.50 4.59 14.18
CA MET A 48 -8.29 5.54 13.09
C MET A 48 -7.17 6.55 13.40
N LYS A 49 -7.02 6.98 14.67
CA LYS A 49 -5.91 7.85 15.09
C LYS A 49 -4.57 7.12 15.09
N GLU A 50 -4.58 5.80 15.27
CA GLU A 50 -3.41 4.94 15.18
C GLU A 50 -2.99 4.61 13.75
N VAL A 51 -3.82 4.94 12.75
CA VAL A 51 -3.42 4.91 11.33
C VAL A 51 -2.41 6.03 11.08
N LYS A 52 -1.16 5.78 11.47
CA LYS A 52 0.00 6.58 11.07
C LYS A 52 0.15 6.36 9.56
N GLY A 53 -0.15 7.40 8.78
CA GLY A 53 -0.09 7.35 7.31
C GLY A 53 1.26 6.86 6.78
N GLY A 54 1.24 6.39 5.53
CA GLY A 54 2.43 5.90 4.84
C GLY A 54 3.39 7.00 4.40
N PHE A 55 4.46 6.60 3.73
CA PHE A 55 5.45 7.49 3.14
C PHE A 55 4.99 8.07 1.81
N ASN A 56 5.17 9.38 1.62
CA ASN A 56 5.04 10.01 0.31
C ASN A 56 6.32 9.85 -0.51
N PHE A 57 6.16 9.42 -1.77
CA PHE A 57 7.25 9.17 -2.71
C PHE A 57 7.09 10.10 -3.92
N VAL A 58 8.03 11.04 -4.08
CA VAL A 58 7.99 12.01 -5.18
C VAL A 58 9.04 11.63 -6.21
N ARG A 59 8.60 11.27 -7.43
CA ARG A 59 9.49 10.96 -8.54
C ARG A 59 10.40 12.16 -8.86
N ASP A 60 11.71 11.96 -8.90
CA ASP A 60 12.66 13.01 -9.26
C ASP A 60 13.81 12.44 -10.10
N SER A 61 13.77 12.72 -11.40
CA SER A 61 14.73 12.19 -12.39
C SER A 61 16.14 12.71 -12.23
N ARG A 62 16.35 13.78 -11.46
CA ARG A 62 17.69 14.32 -11.16
C ARG A 62 18.53 13.35 -10.32
N TYR A 63 17.88 12.42 -9.63
CA TYR A 63 18.53 11.42 -8.79
C TYR A 63 18.57 10.02 -9.43
N ASP A 64 18.15 9.89 -10.69
CA ASP A 64 18.28 8.63 -11.42
C ASP A 64 19.74 8.30 -11.64
N ASN A 65 20.08 7.02 -11.54
CA ASN A 65 21.31 6.55 -12.14
C ASN A 65 21.08 6.35 -13.63
N ILE A 66 21.82 7.08 -14.45
CA ILE A 66 21.84 6.92 -15.92
C ILE A 66 23.14 6.26 -16.42
N ALA A 67 24.12 6.08 -15.55
CA ALA A 67 25.39 5.45 -15.85
C ALA A 67 25.36 3.98 -15.42
N GLY A 68 25.42 3.06 -16.39
CA GLY A 68 25.30 1.61 -16.14
C GLY A 68 23.83 1.17 -16.06
N ILE A 69 23.47 0.38 -15.05
CA ILE A 69 22.09 -0.09 -14.87
C ILE A 69 21.21 1.10 -14.46
N ARG A 70 20.29 1.48 -15.34
CA ARG A 70 19.39 2.61 -15.10
C ARG A 70 18.51 2.35 -13.87
N SER A 71 18.49 3.32 -12.96
CA SER A 71 17.58 3.33 -11.81
C SER A 71 16.63 4.53 -11.87
N TYR A 72 15.49 4.41 -11.20
CA TYR A 72 14.47 5.43 -11.11
C TYR A 72 14.31 5.85 -9.65
N ALA A 73 14.55 7.12 -9.35
CA ALA A 73 14.57 7.65 -8.00
C ALA A 73 13.31 8.40 -7.59
N TYR A 74 12.92 8.20 -6.34
CA TYR A 74 11.83 8.88 -5.65
C TYR A 74 12.36 9.44 -4.34
N VAL A 75 12.11 10.72 -4.09
CA VAL A 75 12.41 11.35 -2.81
C VAL A 75 11.34 10.99 -1.80
N VAL A 76 11.74 10.47 -0.65
CA VAL A 76 10.83 10.19 0.48
C VAL A 76 10.72 11.46 1.33
N THR A 77 9.60 12.17 1.22
CA THR A 77 9.46 13.52 1.82
C THR A 77 9.19 13.51 3.32
N ASP A 78 8.52 12.46 3.82
CA ASP A 78 8.07 12.35 5.21
C ASP A 78 8.95 11.42 6.06
N ALA A 79 10.12 11.04 5.54
CA ALA A 79 11.05 10.19 6.27
C ALA A 79 11.71 10.93 7.44
N ASP A 80 11.64 10.34 8.63
CA ASP A 80 12.37 10.77 9.81
C ASP A 80 13.85 10.39 9.67
N LYS A 81 14.68 11.38 9.36
CA LYS A 81 16.13 11.21 9.17
C LYS A 81 16.84 10.78 10.45
N SER A 82 16.32 11.15 11.63
CA SER A 82 16.91 10.74 12.91
C SER A 82 16.72 9.24 13.14
N GLN A 83 15.54 8.71 12.81
CA GLN A 83 15.28 7.27 12.88
C GLN A 83 16.12 6.48 11.89
N LEU A 84 16.45 7.05 10.73
CA LEU A 84 17.38 6.44 9.76
C LEU A 84 18.86 6.62 10.14
N GLN A 85 19.17 7.36 11.21
CA GLN A 85 20.54 7.70 11.62
C GLN A 85 21.36 8.38 10.50
N ILE A 86 20.70 9.24 9.71
CA ILE A 86 21.34 10.04 8.66
C ILE A 86 21.30 11.53 9.01
N SER A 87 22.15 12.33 8.37
CA SER A 87 22.14 13.79 8.54
C SER A 87 20.77 14.38 8.20
N SER A 88 20.35 15.39 8.97
CA SER A 88 19.09 16.12 8.76
C SER A 88 18.99 16.79 7.38
N ASN A 89 20.14 17.15 6.79
CA ASN A 89 20.24 17.76 5.46
C ASN A 89 20.20 16.73 4.33
N SER A 90 20.27 15.43 4.65
CA SER A 90 20.20 14.37 3.66
C SER A 90 18.77 14.19 3.15
N LYS A 91 18.64 13.92 1.86
CA LYS A 91 17.43 13.36 1.26
C LYS A 91 17.45 11.84 1.38
N VAL A 92 16.28 11.25 1.56
CA VAL A 92 16.10 9.79 1.45
C VAL A 92 15.57 9.50 0.05
N LEU A 93 16.27 8.64 -0.67
CA LEU A 93 15.97 8.24 -2.03
C LEU A 93 15.55 6.78 -2.04
N ALA A 94 14.29 6.51 -2.39
CA ALA A 94 13.81 5.18 -2.74
C ALA A 94 13.96 4.97 -4.23
N GLN A 95 14.62 3.88 -4.60
CA GLN A 95 14.99 3.61 -5.98
C GLN A 95 14.65 2.18 -6.36
N TYR A 96 14.29 2.00 -7.63
CA TYR A 96 14.28 0.68 -8.24
C TYR A 96 15.07 0.70 -9.55
N ARG A 97 15.58 -0.47 -9.93
CA ARG A 97 16.23 -0.72 -11.21
C ARG A 97 15.84 -2.10 -11.72
N TYR A 98 15.99 -2.33 -13.02
CA TYR A 98 15.75 -3.66 -13.60
C TYR A 98 17.04 -4.46 -13.62
N VAL A 99 17.07 -5.58 -12.89
CA VAL A 99 18.16 -6.56 -12.90
C VAL A 99 17.55 -7.90 -13.31
N ASN A 100 18.05 -8.51 -14.38
CA ASN A 100 17.52 -9.77 -14.91
C ASN A 100 15.99 -9.76 -15.09
N ASN A 101 15.46 -8.67 -15.65
CA ASN A 101 14.03 -8.46 -15.88
C ASN A 101 13.15 -8.40 -14.62
N GLN A 102 13.76 -8.28 -13.43
CA GLN A 102 13.08 -8.10 -12.15
C GLN A 102 13.44 -6.74 -11.54
N LYS A 103 12.50 -6.16 -10.79
CA LYS A 103 12.76 -4.91 -10.06
C LYS A 103 13.58 -5.22 -8.81
N ASP A 104 14.78 -4.66 -8.76
CA ASP A 104 15.63 -4.59 -7.59
C ASP A 104 15.42 -3.23 -6.91
N TYR A 105 15.16 -3.23 -5.61
CA TYR A 105 14.76 -2.05 -4.84
C TYR A 105 15.78 -1.74 -3.76
N TYR A 106 16.15 -0.47 -3.63
CA TYR A 106 17.17 -0.04 -2.68
C TYR A 106 16.94 1.40 -2.20
N LEU A 107 17.48 1.69 -1.01
CA LEU A 107 17.40 3.01 -0.38
C LEU A 107 18.78 3.64 -0.33
N GLN A 108 18.84 4.93 -0.60
CA GLN A 108 20.06 5.74 -0.45
C GLN A 108 19.76 7.04 0.28
N SER A 109 20.77 7.55 0.97
CA SER A 109 20.81 8.94 1.40
C SER A 109 21.56 9.75 0.35
N TYR A 110 21.11 10.98 0.11
CA TYR A 110 21.80 11.93 -0.73
C TYR A 110 22.07 13.22 0.04
N ASN A 111 23.33 13.60 0.13
CA ASN A 111 23.76 14.83 0.78
C ASN A 111 24.80 15.54 -0.07
N ASN A 112 24.45 16.72 -0.59
CA ASN A 112 25.36 17.60 -1.34
C ASN A 112 26.23 16.90 -2.40
N GLY A 113 25.62 16.01 -3.21
CA GLY A 113 26.33 15.27 -4.26
C GLY A 113 26.88 13.90 -3.83
N THR A 114 26.92 13.60 -2.54
CA THR A 114 27.36 12.30 -2.02
C THR A 114 26.17 11.37 -1.80
N LEU A 115 26.27 10.15 -2.32
CA LEU A 115 25.34 9.06 -2.07
C LEU A 115 25.86 8.16 -0.94
N GLY A 116 24.99 7.84 0.01
CA GLY A 116 25.24 6.82 1.02
C GLY A 116 24.18 5.73 0.95
N THR A 117 24.56 4.47 1.19
CA THR A 117 23.59 3.37 1.21
C THR A 117 22.85 3.34 2.54
N ILE A 118 21.53 3.20 2.48
CA ILE A 118 20.70 2.88 3.65
C ILE A 118 20.40 1.39 3.56
N PHE A 119 20.71 0.61 4.60
CA PHE A 119 20.53 -0.84 4.60
C PHE A 119 19.28 -1.25 5.41
N PRO A 120 18.16 -1.55 4.74
CA PRO A 120 16.98 -2.09 5.41
C PRO A 120 17.33 -3.44 6.04
N ASN A 121 16.95 -3.62 7.31
CA ASN A 121 17.14 -4.88 8.03
C ASN A 121 16.14 -5.02 9.18
N TYR A 122 15.96 -6.21 9.73
CA TYR A 122 15.05 -6.45 10.85
C TYR A 122 15.73 -6.39 12.23
N SER A 123 17.05 -6.22 12.28
CA SER A 123 17.85 -6.36 13.50
C SER A 123 18.00 -5.05 14.28
N THR A 124 18.00 -3.90 13.60
CA THR A 124 18.17 -2.58 14.23
C THR A 124 16.92 -1.73 14.08
N SER A 125 16.64 -0.83 15.03
CA SER A 125 15.48 0.07 14.96
C SER A 125 15.50 0.94 13.69
N TRP A 126 16.66 1.51 13.34
CA TRP A 126 16.83 2.28 12.11
C TRP A 126 16.66 1.43 10.85
N GLY A 127 17.12 0.17 10.90
CA GLY A 127 16.97 -0.80 9.82
C GLY A 127 15.51 -1.17 9.60
N GLN A 128 14.76 -1.38 10.68
CA GLN A 128 13.34 -1.69 10.63
C GLN A 128 12.54 -0.50 10.08
N TYR A 129 12.92 0.72 10.44
CA TYR A 129 12.33 1.92 9.86
C TYR A 129 12.62 2.03 8.35
N ALA A 130 13.86 1.75 7.93
CA ALA A 130 14.20 1.63 6.51
C ALA A 130 13.43 0.50 5.80
N MET A 131 13.17 -0.64 6.47
CA MET A 131 12.33 -1.72 5.95
C MET A 131 10.89 -1.26 5.72
N LYS A 132 10.32 -0.44 6.61
CA LYS A 132 8.97 0.11 6.42
C LYS A 132 8.89 0.96 5.15
N ILE A 133 9.86 1.88 4.97
CA ILE A 133 9.96 2.71 3.76
C ILE A 133 10.09 1.82 2.52
N MET A 134 10.98 0.82 2.57
CA MET A 134 11.24 -0.09 1.45
C MET A 134 10.02 -0.91 1.04
N ASN A 135 9.33 -1.50 2.01
CA ASN A 135 8.17 -2.36 1.78
C ASN A 135 7.02 -1.54 1.19
N GLU A 136 6.79 -0.33 1.72
CA GLU A 136 5.76 0.55 1.18
C GLU A 136 6.11 1.01 -0.25
N PHE A 137 7.37 1.36 -0.50
CA PHE A 137 7.82 1.74 -1.84
C PHE A 137 7.60 0.59 -2.85
N ARG A 138 8.01 -0.63 -2.51
CA ARG A 138 7.81 -1.83 -3.34
C ARG A 138 6.33 -2.16 -3.59
N SER A 139 5.44 -1.82 -2.66
CA SER A 139 4.00 -2.04 -2.86
C SER A 139 3.38 -1.09 -3.88
N LYS A 140 3.99 0.09 -4.08
CA LYS A 140 3.48 1.15 -4.96
C LYS A 140 4.13 1.15 -6.35
N TYR A 141 5.39 0.71 -6.45
CA TYR A 141 6.20 0.77 -7.67
C TYR A 141 6.91 -0.55 -7.91
#